data_AF-A0A7J2S343-F1
#
_entry.id   AF-A0A7J2S343-F1
#
_cell.length_a   1.000
_cell.length_b   1.000
_cell.length_c   1.000
_cell.angle_alpha   90.00
_cell.angle_beta   90.00
_cell.angle_gamma   90.00
#
_symmetry.space_group_name_H-M   'P 1'
#
loop_
_entity.id
_entity.type
_entity.pdbx_description
1 polymer ?
#
loop_
_entity_poly.entity_id
_entity_poly.type
_entity_poly.pdbx_seq_one_letter_code
_entity_poly.pdbx_strand_id
1 'polypeptide(L)'
;MEVKVIDLGERKAKFILSGVTPAFANALRRCMINEIPRLAIDEVHFYENTSILFDEQIALRLALIPLKADPTGYVMEDECTCEDGCALCQTTATISAEGPKMVYSSDLIMGD
;
A
#
# COMPACT_ATOMS: atom_id res chain seq x y z
N MET A 1 -26.64 16.73 -2.16
CA MET A 1 -25.23 16.48 -2.54
C MET A 1 -25.13 16.49 -4.06
N GLU A 2 -24.29 17.37 -4.59
CA GLU A 2 -24.03 17.51 -6.02
C GLU A 2 -22.51 17.49 -6.25
N VAL A 3 -22.05 16.77 -7.26
CA VAL A 3 -20.63 16.66 -7.61
C VAL A 3 -20.44 17.15 -9.04
N LYS A 4 -19.67 18.23 -9.21
CA LYS A 4 -19.25 18.73 -10.52
C LYS A 4 -17.79 18.38 -10.76
N VAL A 5 -17.54 17.43 -11.65
CA VAL A 5 -16.18 17.04 -12.04
C VAL A 5 -15.58 18.16 -12.91
N ILE A 6 -14.36 18.59 -12.56
CA ILE A 6 -13.57 19.55 -13.33
C ILE A 6 -12.54 18.81 -14.18
N ASP A 7 -11.86 17.83 -13.60
CA ASP A 7 -10.81 17.05 -14.23
C ASP A 7 -10.78 15.65 -13.61
N LEU A 8 -10.67 14.62 -14.45
CA LEU A 8 -10.56 13.23 -14.01
C LEU A 8 -9.48 12.55 -14.84
N GLY A 9 -8.34 12.32 -14.20
CA GLY A 9 -7.23 11.57 -14.76
C GLY A 9 -6.99 10.28 -14.00
N GLU A 10 -6.03 9.49 -14.46
CA GLU A 10 -5.70 8.19 -13.88
C GLU A 10 -5.23 8.27 -12.41
N ARG A 11 -4.44 9.29 -12.07
CA ARG A 11 -3.83 9.46 -10.73
C ARG A 11 -4.39 10.62 -9.92
N LYS A 12 -5.34 11.37 -10.46
CA LYS A 12 -5.91 12.56 -9.80
C LYS A 12 -7.33 12.82 -10.26
N ALA A 13 -8.16 13.29 -9.34
CA ALA A 13 -9.49 13.80 -9.62
C ALA A 13 -9.64 15.20 -9.01
N LYS A 14 -10.27 16.12 -9.74
CA LYS A 14 -10.62 17.47 -9.27
C LYS A 14 -12.11 17.67 -9.49
N PHE A 15 -12.83 17.95 -8.42
CA PHE A 15 -14.27 18.17 -8.47
C PHE A 15 -14.70 19.23 -7.45
N ILE A 16 -15.90 19.78 -7.64
CA ILE A 16 -16.58 20.65 -6.69
C ILE A 16 -17.70 19.84 -6.06
N LEU A 17 -17.75 19.83 -4.73
CA LEU A 17 -18.81 19.22 -3.94
C LEU A 17 -19.73 20.32 -3.41
N SER A 18 -21.04 20.23 -3.66
CA SER A 18 -22.03 21.22 -3.26
C SER A 18 -23.27 20.58 -2.62
N GLY A 19 -24.05 21.38 -1.89
CA GLY A 19 -25.25 20.91 -1.19
C GLY A 19 -24.97 19.90 -0.08
N VAL A 20 -23.84 20.07 0.61
CA VAL A 20 -23.44 19.30 1.82
C VAL A 20 -22.92 20.26 2.88
N THR A 21 -22.90 19.84 4.14
CA THR A 21 -22.30 20.63 5.22
C THR A 21 -20.76 20.56 5.16
N PRO A 22 -20.04 21.58 5.67
CA PRO A 22 -18.59 21.51 5.80
C PRO A 22 -18.12 20.31 6.62
N ALA A 23 -18.91 19.90 7.63
CA ALA A 23 -18.63 18.72 8.44
C ALA A 23 -18.62 17.43 7.59
N PHE A 24 -19.63 17.26 6.72
CA PHE A 24 -19.70 16.12 5.81
C PHE A 24 -18.52 16.11 4.82
N ALA A 25 -18.20 17.26 4.23
CA ALA A 25 -17.06 17.37 3.30
C ALA A 25 -15.72 17.03 3.98
N ASN A 26 -15.51 17.48 5.22
CA ASN A 26 -14.31 17.14 5.99
C ASN A 26 -14.29 15.66 6.42
N ALA A 27 -15.44 15.07 6.75
CA ALA A 27 -15.53 13.63 7.02
C ALA A 27 -15.09 12.83 5.80
N LEU A 28 -15.64 13.12 4.62
CA LEU A 28 -15.23 12.47 3.37
C LEU A 28 -13.71 12.60 3.12
N ARG A 29 -13.14 13.79 3.32
CA ARG A 29 -11.69 14.01 3.21
C ARG A 29 -10.88 13.14 4.18
N ARG A 30 -11.35 12.95 5.41
CA ARG A 30 -10.69 12.10 6.41
C ARG A 30 -10.77 10.62 6.04
N CYS A 31 -11.94 10.15 5.64
CA CYS A 31 -12.13 8.77 5.17
C CYS A 31 -11.21 8.47 3.99
N MET A 32 -11.09 9.38 3.02
CA MET A 32 -10.19 9.21 1.87
C MET A 32 -8.71 9.08 2.25
N ILE A 33 -8.27 9.61 3.40
CA ILE A 33 -6.87 9.57 3.82
C ILE A 33 -6.58 8.34 4.70
N ASN A 34 -7.54 7.97 5.55
CA ASN A 34 -7.28 7.04 6.65
C ASN A 34 -8.02 5.71 6.56
N GLU A 35 -9.15 5.65 5.84
CA GLU A 35 -10.09 4.51 5.91
C GLU A 35 -10.14 3.72 4.60
N ILE A 36 -9.24 4.02 3.65
CA ILE A 36 -9.11 3.24 2.43
C ILE A 36 -8.14 2.07 2.70
N PRO A 37 -8.62 0.81 2.61
CA PRO A 37 -7.76 -0.38 2.70
C PRO A 37 -6.66 -0.33 1.64
N ARG A 38 -5.44 -0.70 2.04
CA ARG A 38 -4.28 -0.75 1.15
C ARG A 38 -3.35 -1.88 1.57
N LEU A 39 -2.76 -2.54 0.57
CA LEU A 39 -1.71 -3.53 0.81
C LEU A 39 -0.37 -2.81 0.97
N ALA A 40 0.36 -3.17 2.02
CA ALA A 40 1.70 -2.67 2.30
C ALA A 40 2.56 -3.81 2.88
N ILE A 41 3.88 -3.66 2.79
CA ILE A 41 4.82 -4.58 3.44
C ILE A 41 4.82 -4.28 4.94
N ASP A 42 4.47 -5.27 5.75
CA ASP A 42 4.43 -5.15 7.22
C ASP A 42 5.55 -5.94 7.89
N GLU A 43 5.82 -7.16 7.41
CA GLU A 43 6.90 -8.01 7.90
C GLU A 43 8.04 -8.15 6.87
N VAL A 44 9.28 -8.08 7.36
CA VAL A 44 10.49 -8.24 6.54
C VAL A 44 11.45 -9.20 7.23
N HIS A 45 11.75 -10.31 6.55
CA HIS A 45 12.75 -11.26 7.00
C HIS A 45 14.08 -11.04 6.26
N PHE A 46 15.12 -10.69 7.01
CA PHE A 46 16.47 -10.57 6.47
C PHE A 46 17.21 -11.91 6.61
N TYR A 47 17.58 -12.50 5.47
CA TYR A 47 18.47 -13.67 5.45
C TYR A 47 19.93 -13.26 5.49
N GLU A 48 20.28 -12.22 4.72
CA GLU A 48 21.63 -11.64 4.66
C GLU A 48 21.54 -10.15 4.34
N ASN A 49 22.23 -9.32 5.12
CA ASN A 49 22.45 -7.92 4.82
C ASN A 49 23.91 -7.55 5.12
N THR A 50 24.71 -7.43 4.07
CA THR A 50 26.10 -6.94 4.14
C THR A 50 26.24 -5.50 3.63
N SER A 51 25.10 -4.81 3.45
CA SER A 51 25.08 -3.42 3.03
C SER A 51 25.46 -2.46 4.17
N ILE A 52 25.56 -1.18 3.84
CA ILE A 52 25.87 -0.12 4.82
C ILE A 52 24.64 0.28 5.64
N LEU A 53 23.43 0.01 5.13
CA LEU A 53 22.18 0.36 5.82
C LEU A 53 21.80 -0.75 6.80
N PHE A 54 21.35 -0.35 7.98
CA PHE A 54 20.80 -1.30 8.95
C PHE A 54 19.46 -1.86 8.48
N ASP A 55 19.13 -3.06 8.96
CA ASP A 55 17.93 -3.81 8.58
C ASP A 55 16.66 -2.96 8.76
N GLU A 56 16.52 -2.25 9.88
CA GLU A 56 15.33 -1.44 10.18
C GLU A 56 15.19 -0.24 9.23
N GLN A 57 16.32 0.30 8.75
CA GLN A 57 16.29 1.38 7.76
C GLN A 57 15.82 0.88 6.40
N ILE A 58 16.21 -0.34 6.03
CA ILE A 58 15.75 -0.98 4.79
C ILE A 58 14.28 -1.36 4.93
N ALA A 59 13.89 -2.00 6.03
CA ALA A 59 12.52 -2.41 6.32
C ALA A 59 11.55 -1.22 6.27
N LEU A 60 11.88 -0.10 6.92
CA LEU A 60 11.07 1.12 6.86
C LEU A 60 10.90 1.63 5.43
N ARG A 61 11.95 1.55 4.61
CA ARG A 61 11.87 1.97 3.20
C ARG A 61 10.99 1.04 2.38
N LEU A 62 11.07 -0.28 2.62
CA LEU A 62 10.22 -1.28 1.97
C LEU A 62 8.74 -1.08 2.34
N ALA A 63 8.43 -0.83 3.61
CA ALA A 63 7.07 -0.57 4.10
C ALA A 63 6.39 0.64 3.43
N LEU A 64 7.17 1.60 2.92
CA LEU A 64 6.67 2.79 2.23
C LEU A 64 6.52 2.62 0.71
N ILE A 65 6.87 1.46 0.15
CA ILE A 65 6.70 1.19 -1.29
C ILE A 65 5.20 0.92 -1.55
N PRO A 66 4.56 1.71 -2.43
CA PRO A 66 3.16 1.48 -2.75
C PRO A 66 3.01 0.21 -3.60
N LEU A 67 2.18 -0.72 -3.15
CA LEU A 67 1.86 -1.95 -3.87
C LEU A 67 0.54 -1.80 -4.64
N LYS A 68 0.49 -2.42 -5.82
CA LYS A 68 -0.76 -2.52 -6.58
C LYS A 68 -1.48 -3.78 -6.13
N ALA A 69 -2.58 -3.59 -5.41
CA ALA A 69 -3.46 -4.67 -5.00
C ALA A 69 -4.85 -4.50 -5.62
N ASP A 70 -5.49 -5.61 -5.99
CA ASP A 70 -6.91 -5.62 -6.33
C ASP A 70 -7.72 -5.70 -5.02
N PRO A 71 -8.51 -4.68 -4.66
CA PRO A 71 -9.27 -4.68 -3.42
C PRO A 71 -10.27 -5.83 -3.31
N THR A 72 -10.65 -6.47 -4.42
CA THR A 72 -11.61 -7.58 -4.44
C THR A 72 -10.96 -8.94 -4.18
N GLY A 73 -9.63 -9.03 -4.33
CA GLY A 73 -8.88 -10.28 -4.14
C GLY A 73 -8.38 -10.50 -2.71
N TYR A 74 -8.50 -9.48 -1.85
CA TYR A 74 -7.98 -9.52 -0.49
C TYR A 74 -9.06 -9.28 0.56
N VAL A 75 -8.92 -9.97 1.68
CA VAL A 75 -9.69 -9.79 2.91
C VAL A 75 -8.72 -9.28 3.97
N MET A 76 -9.19 -8.40 4.86
CA MET A 76 -8.36 -7.94 5.97
C MET A 76 -8.00 -9.11 6.89
N GLU A 77 -6.84 -9.03 7.52
CA GLU A 77 -6.32 -10.11 8.37
C GLU A 77 -7.28 -10.47 9.52
N ASP A 78 -7.92 -9.47 10.13
CA ASP A 78 -8.89 -9.64 11.21
C ASP A 78 -10.23 -10.24 10.78
N GLU A 79 -10.54 -10.19 9.49
CA GLU A 79 -11.72 -10.80 8.87
C GLU A 79 -11.42 -12.18 8.25
N CYS A 80 -10.15 -12.58 8.20
CA CYS A 80 -9.75 -13.85 7.62
C CYS A 80 -9.94 -15.01 8.61
N THR A 81 -10.27 -16.20 8.10
CA THR A 81 -10.48 -17.41 8.91
C THR A 81 -9.26 -18.34 8.98
N CYS A 82 -8.15 -17.98 8.33
CA CYS A 82 -6.92 -18.77 8.38
C CYS A 82 -6.13 -18.51 9.67
N GLU A 83 -5.33 -19.49 10.10
CA GLU A 83 -4.46 -19.34 11.28
C GLU A 83 -3.09 -18.75 10.92
N ASP A 84 -2.44 -19.23 9.85
CA ASP A 84 -1.06 -18.86 9.47
C ASP A 84 -0.99 -18.17 8.09
N GLY A 85 -1.94 -17.28 7.83
CA GLY A 85 -2.04 -16.49 6.60
C GLY A 85 -2.28 -17.31 5.32
N CYS A 86 -2.96 -16.71 4.34
CA CYS A 86 -3.28 -17.36 3.08
C CYS A 86 -3.25 -16.37 1.92
N ALA A 87 -3.41 -16.86 0.68
CA ALA A 87 -3.42 -16.02 -0.51
C ALA A 87 -4.51 -14.92 -0.53
N LEU A 88 -5.51 -15.02 0.34
CA LEU A 88 -6.57 -14.01 0.48
C LEU A 88 -6.23 -12.91 1.49
N CYS A 89 -5.30 -13.09 2.41
CA CYS A 89 -4.98 -12.07 3.42
C CYS A 89 -3.53 -11.59 3.39
N GLN A 90 -2.63 -12.35 2.77
CA GLN A 90 -1.21 -12.00 2.65
C GLN A 90 -0.65 -12.36 1.28
N THR A 91 0.45 -11.70 0.93
CA THR A 91 1.30 -12.08 -0.21
C THR A 91 2.75 -11.92 0.24
N THR A 92 3.65 -12.69 -0.36
CA THR A 92 5.08 -12.62 -0.04
C THR A 92 5.81 -11.91 -1.16
N ALA A 93 6.89 -11.22 -0.84
CA ALA A 93 7.77 -10.61 -1.84
C ALA A 93 9.22 -10.93 -1.48
N THR A 94 10.03 -11.25 -2.49
CA THR A 94 11.45 -11.56 -2.32
C THR A 94 12.30 -10.52 -3.05
N ILE A 95 13.43 -10.17 -2.45
CA ILE A 95 14.45 -9.31 -3.06
C ILE A 95 15.84 -9.92 -2.83
N SER A 96 16.64 -9.96 -3.89
CA SER A 96 18.04 -10.39 -3.84
C SER A 96 18.86 -9.49 -4.76
N ALA A 97 19.98 -8.97 -4.23
CA ALA A 97 20.84 -8.05 -4.97
C ALA A 97 22.30 -8.22 -4.55
N GLU A 98 23.19 -8.33 -5.53
CA GLU A 98 24.65 -8.35 -5.34
C GLU A 98 25.28 -7.05 -5.84
N GLY A 99 26.23 -6.53 -5.05
CA GLY A 99 26.84 -5.22 -5.28
C GLY A 99 28.07 -5.23 -6.21
N PRO A 100 28.51 -4.04 -6.67
CA PRO A 100 27.90 -2.73 -6.46
C PRO A 100 26.74 -2.48 -7.43
N LYS A 101 25.52 -2.30 -6.88
CA LYS A 101 24.29 -2.06 -7.65
C LYS A 101 23.36 -1.11 -6.88
N MET A 102 22.61 -0.28 -7.61
CA MET A 102 21.45 0.44 -7.07
C MET A 102 20.23 -0.48 -7.07
N VAL A 103 19.64 -0.69 -5.89
CA VAL A 103 18.45 -1.54 -5.73
C VAL A 103 17.20 -0.66 -5.83
N TYR A 104 16.25 -1.07 -6.67
CA TYR A 104 14.98 -0.38 -6.91
C TYR A 104 13.79 -1.21 -6.45
N SER A 105 12.63 -0.57 -6.27
CA SER A 105 11.37 -1.29 -5.98
C SER A 105 10.95 -2.24 -7.11
N SER A 106 11.46 -2.05 -8.32
CA SER A 106 11.27 -2.97 -9.44
C SER A 106 12.05 -4.28 -9.31
N ASP A 107 13.03 -4.35 -8.41
CA ASP A 107 13.75 -5.59 -8.11
C ASP A 107 12.97 -6.50 -7.12
N LEU A 108 11.81 -6.04 -6.60
CA LEU A 108 10.90 -6.87 -5.81
C LEU A 108 10.19 -7.89 -6.70
N ILE A 109 10.30 -9.16 -6.35
CA ILE A 109 9.60 -10.26 -7.01
C ILE A 109 8.45 -10.67 -6.10
N MET A 110 7.22 -10.46 -6.55
CA MET A 110 6.03 -10.92 -5.83
C MET A 110 5.93 -12.44 -5.94
N GLY A 111 5.63 -13.08 -4.81
CA GLY A 111 5.26 -14.49 -4.75
C GLY A 111 3.85 -14.69 -5.33
N ASP A 112 3.61 -15.91 -5.80
CA ASP A 112 2.31 -16.37 -6.30
C ASP A 112 1.27 -16.50 -5.19
#